data_AF-A0A1F6HYD9-F1
#
_entry.id   AF-A0A1F6HYD9-F1
#
_cell.length_a   1.000
_cell.length_b   1.000
_cell.length_c   1.000
_cell.angle_alpha   90.00
_cell.angle_beta   90.00
_cell.angle_gamma   90.00
#
_symmetry.space_group_name_H-M   'P 1'
#
loop_
_entity.id
_entity.type
_entity.pdbx_description
1 polymer ?
#
loop_
_entity_poly.entity_id
_entity_poly.type
_entity_poly.pdbx_seq_one_letter_code
_entity_poly.pdbx_strand_id
1 'polypeptide(L)'
;MTLLSILLNGFVPKVKTGDKVIVGQVIAERNTKRWDEKGDLGKLLGVSPQKVSKYLTRRPGDRVEKGTVIAVKKGTLGIGTKKIESPIAGTVFKFDGETGFIYIRGRREDAETENLFSPVDGVVELCDNKKIVIKTDKEAILADKVSGKGIVWAETILLGEDEVGPDSIGVDPASINGKIRGKIILGKVFQREAISKALGIGALGIISQNISDEELEDLAKKNINAPIFIINEENFEKLSRYNGEKIYMDCEKKAIIIYEGL
;
A
#
# COMPACT_ATOMS: atom_id res chain seq x y z
N MET A 1 -13.84 -17.61 19.56
CA MET A 1 -14.56 -16.53 18.84
C MET A 1 -13.75 -15.26 19.03
N THR A 2 -13.32 -14.64 17.93
CA THR A 2 -12.28 -13.61 17.89
C THR A 2 -12.87 -12.27 17.48
N LEU A 3 -12.38 -11.17 18.06
CA LEU A 3 -12.70 -9.80 17.63
C LEU A 3 -11.53 -9.24 16.83
N LEU A 4 -11.70 -9.08 15.52
CA LEU A 4 -10.70 -8.51 14.63
C LEU A 4 -10.92 -7.01 14.49
N SER A 5 -10.02 -6.20 15.06
CA SER A 5 -10.08 -4.74 14.97
C SER A 5 -9.29 -4.21 13.78
N ILE A 6 -9.97 -3.60 12.80
CA ILE A 6 -9.39 -3.02 11.59
C ILE A 6 -9.44 -1.49 11.70
N LEU A 7 -8.28 -0.83 11.74
CA LEU A 7 -8.19 0.64 11.77
C LEU A 7 -8.49 1.25 10.40
N LEU A 8 -9.29 2.32 10.39
CA LEU A 8 -9.75 2.95 9.15
C LEU A 8 -8.73 3.90 8.54
N ASN A 9 -7.89 4.59 9.29
CA ASN A 9 -6.78 5.43 8.76
C ASN A 9 -7.15 6.30 7.53
N GLY A 10 -8.31 6.98 7.60
CA GLY A 10 -8.82 7.85 6.52
C GLY A 10 -9.72 7.16 5.49
N PHE A 11 -10.00 5.87 5.65
CA PHE A 11 -11.05 5.16 4.92
C PHE A 11 -12.43 5.48 5.52
N VAL A 12 -13.42 5.52 4.65
CA VAL A 12 -14.84 5.71 4.99
C VAL A 12 -15.52 4.32 4.98
N PRO A 13 -16.17 3.90 6.08
CA PRO A 13 -16.86 2.62 6.14
C PRO A 13 -17.95 2.45 5.09
N LYS A 14 -18.10 1.21 4.61
CA LYS A 14 -19.16 0.75 3.70
C LYS A 14 -20.12 -0.26 4.33
N VAL A 15 -19.88 -0.60 5.59
CA VAL A 15 -20.67 -1.50 6.41
C VAL A 15 -21.09 -0.77 7.69
N LYS A 16 -22.00 -1.38 8.44
CA LYS A 16 -22.45 -0.92 9.77
C LYS A 16 -22.48 -2.08 10.76
N THR A 17 -22.58 -1.76 12.05
CA THR A 17 -22.80 -2.76 13.10
C THR A 17 -24.00 -3.66 12.77
N GLY A 18 -23.81 -4.96 12.91
CA GLY A 18 -24.78 -6.00 12.60
C GLY A 18 -24.68 -6.59 11.19
N ASP A 19 -23.94 -5.96 10.28
CA ASP A 19 -23.76 -6.50 8.92
C ASP A 19 -22.96 -7.80 8.95
N LYS A 20 -23.40 -8.78 8.16
CA LYS A 20 -22.59 -9.96 7.84
C LYS A 20 -21.61 -9.60 6.73
N VAL A 21 -20.36 -10.00 6.91
CA VAL A 21 -19.30 -9.80 5.92
C VAL A 21 -18.66 -11.12 5.55
N ILE A 22 -18.21 -11.22 4.31
CA ILE A 22 -17.43 -12.36 3.80
C ILE A 22 -16.02 -11.92 3.45
N VAL A 23 -15.07 -12.87 3.43
CA VAL A 23 -13.70 -12.63 3.00
C VAL A 23 -13.66 -12.00 1.60
N GLY A 24 -12.87 -10.94 1.45
CA GLY A 24 -12.76 -10.19 0.19
C GLY A 24 -13.87 -9.18 -0.07
N GLN A 25 -14.88 -9.05 0.80
CA GLN A 25 -15.87 -7.99 0.68
C GLN A 25 -15.26 -6.62 1.00
N VAL A 26 -15.57 -5.59 0.21
CA VAL A 26 -15.18 -4.20 0.54
C VAL A 26 -15.94 -3.75 1.79
N ILE A 27 -15.19 -3.36 2.83
CA ILE A 27 -15.72 -2.88 4.11
C ILE A 27 -15.48 -1.39 4.36
N ALA A 28 -14.51 -0.79 3.67
CA ALA A 28 -14.28 0.65 3.67
C ALA A 28 -13.58 1.09 2.37
N GLU A 29 -13.68 2.36 2.00
CA GLU A 29 -13.00 2.92 0.82
C GLU A 29 -12.31 4.26 1.13
N ARG A 30 -11.29 4.61 0.36
CA ARG A 30 -10.63 5.92 0.42
C ARG A 30 -10.32 6.41 -0.99
N ASN A 31 -10.52 7.70 -1.25
CA ASN A 31 -10.05 8.33 -2.49
C ASN A 31 -8.56 8.64 -2.38
N THR A 32 -7.73 8.07 -3.25
CA THR A 32 -6.26 8.19 -3.19
C THR A 32 -5.70 9.23 -4.15
N LYS A 33 -6.31 9.41 -5.31
CA LYS A 33 -5.86 10.41 -6.29
C LYS A 33 -6.64 11.70 -6.15
N ARG A 34 -5.91 12.81 -5.97
CA ARG A 34 -6.50 14.12 -6.19
C ARG A 34 -6.89 14.19 -7.67
N TRP A 35 -8.18 14.30 -7.91
CA TRP A 35 -8.78 14.69 -9.18
C TRP A 35 -8.20 16.00 -9.75
N ASP A 36 -7.55 16.83 -8.95
CA ASP A 36 -6.90 18.07 -9.40
C ASP A 36 -5.46 17.81 -9.92
N GLU A 37 -5.19 18.18 -11.17
CA GLU A 37 -3.88 18.13 -11.82
C GLU A 37 -3.21 19.51 -11.89
N LYS A 38 -1.88 19.55 -11.76
CA LYS A 38 -1.06 20.77 -11.83
C LYS A 38 -0.01 20.62 -12.93
N GLY A 39 -0.05 21.50 -13.93
CA GLY A 39 0.90 21.52 -15.04
C GLY A 39 1.82 22.75 -15.02
N ASP A 40 3.13 22.53 -15.16
CA ASP A 40 4.13 23.59 -15.37
C ASP A 40 4.26 23.93 -16.85
N LEU A 41 3.44 24.87 -17.32
CA LEU A 41 3.43 25.24 -18.73
C LEU A 41 4.68 26.03 -19.14
N GLY A 42 5.34 26.74 -18.23
CA GLY A 42 6.58 27.47 -18.52
C GLY A 42 7.70 26.50 -18.92
N LYS A 43 7.92 25.49 -18.08
CA LYS A 43 8.86 24.39 -18.34
C LYS A 43 8.45 23.60 -19.58
N LEU A 44 7.16 23.22 -19.68
CA LEU A 44 6.67 22.42 -20.79
C LEU A 44 6.76 23.17 -22.14
N LEU A 45 6.56 24.48 -22.19
CA LEU A 45 6.66 25.27 -23.43
C LEU A 45 8.06 25.82 -23.71
N GLY A 46 8.97 25.77 -22.72
CA GLY A 46 10.29 26.41 -22.81
C GLY A 46 10.17 27.93 -22.95
N VAL A 47 9.40 28.56 -22.05
CA VAL A 47 9.23 30.02 -21.97
C VAL A 47 9.28 30.48 -20.52
N SER A 48 9.55 31.76 -20.28
CA SER A 48 9.45 32.31 -18.94
C SER A 48 7.99 32.25 -18.44
N PRO A 49 7.75 31.98 -17.14
CA PRO A 49 6.41 31.90 -16.55
C PRO A 49 5.45 33.03 -16.95
N GLN A 50 5.94 34.27 -16.93
CA GLN A 50 5.14 35.48 -17.22
C GLN A 50 4.70 35.56 -18.68
N LYS A 51 5.34 34.79 -19.59
CA LYS A 51 4.98 34.74 -21.01
C LYS A 51 3.98 33.62 -21.32
N VAL A 52 3.73 32.70 -20.38
CA VAL A 52 2.84 31.53 -20.59
C VAL A 52 1.43 31.94 -20.98
N SER A 53 0.90 33.01 -20.38
CA SER A 53 -0.48 33.48 -20.61
C SER A 53 -0.80 33.74 -22.09
N LYS A 54 0.21 34.08 -22.90
CA LYS A 54 0.09 34.33 -24.35
C LYS A 54 -0.13 33.06 -25.18
N TYR A 55 0.17 31.89 -24.60
CA TYR A 55 0.13 30.60 -25.28
C TYR A 55 -1.05 29.74 -24.83
N LEU A 56 -1.82 30.17 -23.83
CA LEU A 56 -2.99 29.44 -23.34
C LEU A 56 -4.09 29.35 -24.41
N THR A 57 -4.59 28.14 -24.65
CA THR A 57 -5.79 27.89 -25.46
C THR A 57 -7.03 27.61 -24.61
N ARG A 58 -6.84 27.42 -23.29
CA ARG A 58 -7.89 27.24 -22.29
C ARG A 58 -7.59 28.10 -21.06
N ARG A 59 -8.63 28.65 -20.45
CA ARG A 59 -8.57 29.60 -19.32
C ARG A 59 -9.40 29.10 -18.15
N PRO A 60 -9.21 29.66 -16.93
CA PRO A 60 -10.09 29.36 -15.80
C PRO A 60 -11.56 29.48 -16.17
N GLY A 61 -12.34 28.44 -15.87
CA GLY A 61 -13.74 28.26 -16.27
C GLY A 61 -13.94 27.28 -17.45
N ASP A 62 -12.93 27.07 -18.29
CA ASP A 62 -13.08 26.21 -19.47
C ASP A 62 -13.08 24.73 -19.11
N ARG A 63 -13.97 23.97 -19.75
CA ARG A 63 -13.95 22.51 -19.73
C ARG A 63 -12.88 21.96 -20.68
N VAL A 64 -12.25 20.87 -20.26
CA VAL A 64 -11.25 20.12 -21.03
C VAL A 64 -11.54 18.64 -20.94
N GLU A 65 -11.29 17.92 -22.03
CA GLU A 65 -11.19 16.46 -22.04
C GLU A 65 -9.71 16.05 -22.07
N LYS A 66 -9.40 14.79 -21.74
CA LYS A 66 -8.04 14.25 -21.92
C LYS A 66 -7.60 14.42 -23.38
N GLY A 67 -6.40 14.93 -23.60
CA GLY A 67 -5.89 15.27 -24.94
C GLY A 67 -6.32 16.64 -25.47
N THR A 68 -7.19 17.37 -24.76
CA THR A 68 -7.55 18.74 -25.15
C THR A 68 -6.32 19.63 -25.05
N VAL A 69 -5.98 20.33 -26.13
CA VAL A 69 -4.86 21.27 -26.14
C VAL A 69 -5.16 22.45 -25.20
N ILE A 70 -4.30 22.63 -24.20
CA ILE A 70 -4.39 23.69 -23.16
C ILE A 70 -3.41 24.84 -23.39
N ALA A 71 -2.33 24.59 -24.13
CA ALA A 71 -1.43 25.66 -24.58
C ALA A 71 -0.73 25.31 -25.90
N VAL A 72 -0.43 26.33 -26.70
CA VAL A 72 0.26 26.21 -27.99
C VAL A 72 1.30 27.32 -28.17
N LYS A 73 2.54 26.93 -28.45
CA LYS A 73 3.61 27.84 -28.87
C LYS A 73 4.03 27.51 -30.30
N LYS A 74 3.91 28.50 -31.19
CA LYS A 74 4.42 28.44 -32.56
C LYS A 74 5.88 28.94 -32.60
N GLY A 75 6.73 28.31 -33.40
CA GLY A 75 8.11 28.75 -33.62
C GLY A 75 8.21 30.10 -34.34
N THR A 76 9.37 30.75 -34.22
CA THR A 76 9.62 32.13 -34.67
C THR A 76 9.70 32.32 -36.20
N LEU A 77 9.64 31.24 -36.98
CA LEU A 77 9.60 31.26 -38.46
C LEU A 77 8.59 30.24 -39.03
N GLY A 78 7.56 29.88 -38.26
CA GLY A 78 6.58 28.85 -38.65
C GLY A 78 7.07 27.40 -38.56
N ILE A 79 8.36 27.19 -38.25
CA ILE A 79 8.97 25.87 -38.08
C ILE A 79 8.81 25.43 -36.61
N GLY A 80 8.10 24.31 -36.40
CA GLY A 80 7.88 23.70 -35.08
C GLY A 80 6.68 24.29 -34.32
N THR A 81 5.73 23.43 -33.94
CA THR A 81 4.62 23.79 -33.04
C THR A 81 4.68 22.90 -31.80
N LYS A 82 4.74 23.51 -30.62
CA LYS A 82 4.65 22.78 -29.36
C LYS A 82 3.23 22.90 -28.81
N LYS A 83 2.55 21.77 -28.67
CA LYS A 83 1.21 21.67 -28.07
C LYS A 83 1.34 20.97 -26.73
N ILE A 84 0.70 21.53 -25.71
CA ILE A 84 0.52 20.89 -24.42
C ILE A 84 -0.94 20.52 -24.30
N GLU A 85 -1.19 19.26 -23.95
CA GLU A 85 -2.52 18.69 -23.83
C GLU A 85 -2.87 18.44 -22.36
N SER A 86 -4.16 18.48 -22.05
CA SER A 86 -4.65 18.11 -20.73
C SER A 86 -4.45 16.61 -20.49
N PRO A 87 -3.86 16.20 -19.36
CA PRO A 87 -3.73 14.78 -19.02
C PRO A 87 -5.04 14.14 -18.54
N ILE A 88 -6.01 14.96 -18.15
CA ILE A 88 -7.31 14.55 -17.56
C ILE A 88 -8.48 15.28 -18.21
N ALA A 89 -9.69 14.74 -18.05
CA ALA A 89 -10.93 15.49 -18.27
C ALA A 89 -11.25 16.32 -17.02
N GLY A 90 -11.85 17.50 -17.17
CA GLY A 90 -12.14 18.40 -16.06
C GLY A 90 -12.40 19.84 -16.44
N THR A 91 -12.19 20.75 -15.49
CA THR A 91 -12.33 22.19 -15.66
C THR A 91 -11.03 22.87 -15.25
N VAL A 92 -10.49 23.74 -16.10
CA VAL A 92 -9.38 24.62 -15.69
C VAL A 92 -9.94 25.55 -14.61
N PHE A 93 -9.45 25.48 -13.37
CA PHE A 93 -9.99 26.32 -12.28
C PHE A 93 -9.04 27.43 -11.88
N LYS A 94 -7.75 27.29 -12.20
CA LYS A 94 -6.75 28.32 -11.91
C LYS A 94 -5.65 28.32 -12.97
N PHE A 95 -5.20 29.51 -13.33
CA PHE A 95 -3.92 29.74 -13.98
C PHE A 95 -3.17 30.78 -13.16
N ASP A 96 -1.93 30.48 -12.81
CA ASP A 96 -1.05 31.38 -12.07
C ASP A 96 -0.08 32.03 -13.06
N GLY A 97 -0.25 33.32 -13.30
CA GLY A 97 0.56 34.07 -14.26
C GLY A 97 1.99 34.37 -13.78
N GLU A 98 2.26 34.27 -12.47
CA GLU A 98 3.59 34.49 -11.91
C GLU A 98 4.43 33.22 -12.03
N THR A 99 3.84 32.07 -11.72
CA THR A 99 4.54 30.77 -11.75
C THR A 99 4.39 30.02 -13.09
N GLY A 100 3.41 30.39 -13.92
CA GLY A 100 3.11 29.71 -15.17
C GLY A 100 2.38 28.38 -15.00
N PHE A 101 1.85 28.11 -13.80
CA PHE A 101 1.12 26.89 -13.49
C PHE A 101 -0.33 26.96 -13.94
N ILE A 102 -0.82 25.88 -14.55
CA ILE A 102 -2.24 25.65 -14.81
C ILE A 102 -2.75 24.54 -13.90
N TYR A 103 -3.97 24.71 -13.40
CA TYR A 103 -4.61 23.76 -12.51
C TYR A 103 -5.94 23.31 -13.11
N ILE A 104 -6.10 22.01 -13.26
CA ILE A 104 -7.26 21.37 -13.86
C ILE A 104 -7.92 20.54 -12.78
N ARG A 105 -9.18 20.84 -12.49
CA ARG A 105 -9.99 20.10 -11.55
C ARG A 105 -10.71 19.00 -12.31
N GLY A 106 -10.35 17.76 -12.04
CA GLY A 106 -10.90 16.58 -12.70
C GLY A 106 -12.37 16.38 -12.38
N ARG A 107 -12.90 15.18 -12.62
CA ARG A 107 -14.23 14.79 -12.12
C ARG A 107 -14.06 13.93 -10.88
N ARG A 108 -15.00 14.02 -9.95
CA ARG A 108 -14.96 13.24 -8.71
C ARG A 108 -15.02 11.72 -8.96
N GLU A 109 -15.73 11.33 -10.02
CA GLU A 109 -15.84 9.95 -10.50
C GLU A 109 -14.53 9.38 -11.07
N ASP A 110 -13.58 10.25 -11.47
CA ASP A 110 -12.25 9.84 -11.92
C ASP A 110 -11.26 9.66 -10.75
N ALA A 111 -11.71 9.79 -9.51
CA ALA A 111 -10.88 9.54 -8.35
C ALA A 111 -10.51 8.06 -8.29
N GLU A 112 -9.23 7.76 -8.22
CA GLU A 112 -8.79 6.40 -7.88
C GLU A 112 -9.23 6.12 -6.43
N THR A 113 -9.98 5.04 -6.26
CA THR A 113 -10.44 4.54 -4.97
C THR A 113 -9.59 3.35 -4.54
N GLU A 114 -9.09 3.41 -3.31
CA GLU A 114 -8.49 2.28 -2.62
C GLU A 114 -9.56 1.64 -1.73
N ASN A 115 -9.67 0.31 -1.81
CA ASN A 115 -10.61 -0.47 -1.04
C ASN A 115 -9.92 -1.18 0.11
N LEU A 116 -10.60 -1.22 1.25
CA LEU A 116 -10.25 -2.07 2.38
C LEU A 116 -11.19 -3.26 2.38
N PHE A 117 -10.62 -4.46 2.35
CA PHE A 117 -11.38 -5.70 2.25
C PHE A 117 -11.48 -6.40 3.60
N SER A 118 -12.60 -7.07 3.86
CA SER A 118 -12.72 -7.97 4.99
C SER A 118 -11.75 -9.13 4.82
N PRO A 119 -10.88 -9.41 5.78
CA PRO A 119 -9.97 -10.55 5.72
C PRO A 119 -10.65 -11.86 6.17
N VAL A 120 -11.83 -11.78 6.78
CA VAL A 120 -12.53 -12.93 7.38
C VAL A 120 -14.02 -12.87 7.08
N ASP A 121 -14.68 -14.02 7.25
CA ASP A 121 -16.13 -14.08 7.35
C ASP A 121 -16.53 -13.72 8.79
N GLY A 122 -17.65 -13.02 8.98
CA GLY A 122 -18.08 -12.67 10.32
C GLY A 122 -19.24 -11.68 10.37
N VAL A 123 -19.45 -11.12 11.56
CA VAL A 123 -20.45 -10.08 11.82
C VAL A 123 -19.73 -8.83 12.32
N VAL A 124 -20.07 -7.66 11.79
CA VAL A 124 -19.54 -6.38 12.27
C VAL A 124 -20.12 -6.10 13.66
N GLU A 125 -19.28 -6.21 14.69
CA GLU A 125 -19.63 -5.95 16.09
C GLU A 125 -19.64 -4.43 16.37
N LEU A 126 -18.68 -3.70 15.78
CA LEU A 126 -18.54 -2.26 15.92
C LEU A 126 -18.13 -1.64 14.59
N CYS A 127 -18.75 -0.53 14.20
CA CYS A 127 -18.27 0.32 13.12
C CYS A 127 -18.39 1.78 13.54
N ASP A 128 -17.25 2.44 13.70
CA ASP A 128 -17.17 3.87 14.01
C ASP A 128 -16.24 4.59 13.01
N ASN A 129 -15.92 5.85 13.29
CA ASN A 129 -15.03 6.67 12.44
C ASN A 129 -13.54 6.33 12.56
N LYS A 130 -13.15 5.45 13.50
CA LYS A 130 -11.76 5.04 13.75
C LYS A 130 -11.49 3.60 13.31
N LYS A 131 -12.45 2.69 13.50
CA LYS A 131 -12.25 1.25 13.25
C LYS A 131 -13.53 0.50 12.91
N ILE A 132 -13.34 -0.67 12.31
CA ILE A 132 -14.34 -1.72 12.14
C ILE A 132 -13.88 -2.92 12.99
N VAL A 133 -14.76 -3.47 13.82
CA VAL A 133 -14.51 -4.69 14.59
C VAL A 133 -15.38 -5.80 14.03
N ILE A 134 -14.75 -6.87 13.54
CA ILE A 134 -15.46 -8.04 13.01
C ILE A 134 -15.36 -9.18 14.04
N LYS A 135 -16.51 -9.67 14.47
CA LYS A 135 -16.62 -10.89 15.26
C LYS A 135 -16.63 -12.09 14.32
N THR A 136 -15.65 -12.96 14.47
CA THR A 136 -15.41 -14.11 13.58
C THR A 136 -15.09 -15.36 14.40
N ASP A 137 -15.33 -16.53 13.80
CA ASP A 137 -14.87 -17.83 14.29
C ASP A 137 -13.43 -18.13 13.87
N LYS A 138 -12.89 -17.42 12.86
CA LYS A 138 -11.51 -17.58 12.40
C LYS A 138 -10.53 -16.87 13.33
N GLU A 139 -9.33 -17.42 13.40
CA GLU A 139 -8.23 -16.77 14.09
C GLU A 139 -7.41 -15.96 13.10
N ALA A 140 -7.48 -14.62 13.25
CA ALA A 140 -6.85 -13.68 12.34
C ALA A 140 -6.03 -12.63 13.09
N ILE A 141 -4.93 -12.24 12.46
CA ILE A 141 -4.00 -11.20 12.91
C ILE A 141 -3.84 -10.20 11.78
N LEU A 142 -3.83 -8.90 12.10
CA LEU A 142 -3.47 -7.85 11.15
C LEU A 142 -2.01 -7.46 11.35
N ALA A 143 -1.30 -7.28 10.24
CA ALA A 143 0.02 -6.69 10.25
C ALA A 143 -0.06 -5.17 10.41
N ASP A 144 0.84 -4.65 11.24
CA ASP A 144 1.06 -3.21 11.40
C ASP A 144 1.68 -2.64 10.12
N LYS A 145 2.59 -3.41 9.49
CA LYS A 145 3.22 -3.05 8.22
C LYS A 145 3.43 -4.28 7.35
N VAL A 146 3.33 -4.10 6.04
CA VAL A 146 3.58 -5.14 5.04
C VAL A 146 4.51 -4.58 3.97
N SER A 147 5.45 -5.42 3.53
CA SER A 147 6.28 -5.22 2.32
C SER A 147 6.14 -6.42 1.40
N GLY A 148 6.52 -6.23 0.13
CA GLY A 148 6.34 -7.23 -0.92
C GLY A 148 4.90 -7.33 -1.42
N LYS A 149 4.60 -8.41 -2.14
CA LYS A 149 3.31 -8.66 -2.79
C LYS A 149 2.98 -10.14 -2.81
N GLY A 150 1.68 -10.43 -2.83
CA GLY A 150 1.18 -11.78 -3.07
C GLY A 150 0.44 -12.37 -1.88
N ILE A 151 0.11 -13.64 -2.05
CA ILE A 151 -0.62 -14.46 -1.09
C ILE A 151 0.24 -15.69 -0.83
N VAL A 152 0.43 -16.05 0.43
CA VAL A 152 1.21 -17.23 0.83
C VAL A 152 0.33 -18.13 1.67
N TRP A 153 0.35 -19.43 1.36
CA TRP A 153 -0.21 -20.45 2.21
C TRP A 153 0.83 -21.53 2.46
N ALA A 154 1.42 -21.51 3.65
CA ALA A 154 2.54 -22.39 3.98
C ALA A 154 2.66 -22.61 5.48
N GLU A 155 3.45 -23.62 5.83
CA GLU A 155 3.81 -23.93 7.21
C GLU A 155 4.74 -22.85 7.77
N THR A 156 4.58 -22.50 9.04
CA THR A 156 5.46 -21.59 9.76
C THR A 156 6.71 -22.30 10.29
N ILE A 157 7.80 -21.57 10.43
CA ILE A 157 8.97 -21.99 11.21
C ILE A 157 9.50 -20.82 12.04
N LEU A 158 9.47 -20.97 13.35
CA LEU A 158 10.02 -20.01 14.30
C LEU A 158 11.53 -20.17 14.38
N LEU A 159 12.25 -19.05 14.18
CA LEU A 159 13.69 -18.92 14.33
C LEU A 159 14.02 -17.77 15.29
N GLY A 160 15.22 -17.85 15.89
CA GLY A 160 15.69 -16.88 16.88
C GLY A 160 15.35 -17.29 18.32
N GLU A 161 15.95 -16.60 19.28
CA GLU A 161 15.74 -16.84 20.71
C GLU A 161 14.51 -16.09 21.24
N ASP A 162 13.93 -16.61 22.32
CA ASP A 162 12.75 -16.01 22.97
C ASP A 162 13.08 -14.69 23.67
N GLU A 163 14.32 -14.47 24.11
CA GLU A 163 14.74 -13.21 24.74
C GLU A 163 15.47 -12.29 23.75
N VAL A 164 14.89 -11.11 23.51
CA VAL A 164 15.52 -10.06 22.70
C VAL A 164 16.01 -8.97 23.64
N GLY A 165 17.21 -9.15 24.16
CA GLY A 165 17.93 -8.06 24.81
C GLY A 165 18.32 -6.97 23.79
N PRO A 166 18.74 -5.77 24.25
CA PRO A 166 19.23 -4.71 23.37
C PRO A 166 20.42 -5.12 22.50
N ASP A 167 21.16 -6.17 22.90
CA ASP A 167 22.29 -6.75 22.17
C ASP A 167 21.94 -8.02 21.38
N SER A 168 20.65 -8.40 21.30
CA SER A 168 20.22 -9.56 20.52
C SER A 168 20.46 -9.33 19.03
N ILE A 169 21.15 -10.27 18.40
CA ILE A 169 21.45 -10.26 16.95
C ILE A 169 20.16 -10.54 16.13
N GLY A 170 19.05 -10.87 16.79
CA GLY A 170 17.82 -11.32 16.14
C GLY A 170 18.00 -12.74 15.59
N VAL A 171 17.39 -13.02 14.43
CA VAL A 171 17.56 -14.31 13.76
C VAL A 171 18.97 -14.43 13.21
N ASP A 172 19.80 -15.26 13.85
CA ASP A 172 21.16 -15.57 13.38
C ASP A 172 21.13 -16.22 11.98
N PRO A 173 21.80 -15.64 10.96
CA PRO A 173 21.95 -16.26 9.65
C PRO A 173 22.44 -17.70 9.69
N ALA A 174 23.25 -18.13 10.67
CA ALA A 174 23.73 -19.50 10.81
C ALA A 174 22.59 -20.50 11.10
N SER A 175 21.53 -20.06 11.78
CA SER A 175 20.34 -20.89 12.05
C SER A 175 19.50 -21.18 10.79
N ILE A 176 19.61 -20.31 9.78
CA ILE A 176 18.89 -20.43 8.51
C ILE A 176 19.54 -21.51 7.62
N ASN A 177 18.81 -22.60 7.42
CA ASN A 177 19.24 -23.78 6.66
C ASN A 177 18.09 -24.36 5.81
N GLY A 178 18.32 -25.46 5.08
CA GLY A 178 17.35 -26.02 4.13
C GLY A 178 15.94 -26.33 4.67
N LYS A 179 15.76 -26.45 6.00
CA LYS A 179 14.45 -26.68 6.63
C LYS A 179 13.43 -25.55 6.38
N ILE A 180 13.89 -24.34 6.06
CA ILE A 180 13.00 -23.18 5.82
C ILE A 180 12.39 -23.17 4.42
N ARG A 181 12.87 -24.03 3.51
CA ARG A 181 12.44 -24.00 2.11
C ARG A 181 10.94 -24.30 2.02
N GLY A 182 10.21 -23.44 1.33
CA GLY A 182 8.75 -23.57 1.20
C GLY A 182 7.96 -23.18 2.46
N LYS A 183 8.61 -22.60 3.48
CA LYS A 183 7.96 -22.19 4.73
C LYS A 183 7.88 -20.67 4.86
N ILE A 184 7.03 -20.21 5.77
CA ILE A 184 7.01 -18.83 6.26
C ILE A 184 7.86 -18.78 7.51
N ILE A 185 8.83 -17.85 7.57
CA ILE A 185 9.70 -17.74 8.73
C ILE A 185 9.12 -16.73 9.72
N LEU A 186 9.05 -17.12 10.99
CA LEU A 186 8.75 -16.25 12.10
C LEU A 186 10.04 -15.97 12.86
N GLY A 187 10.26 -14.73 13.25
CA GLY A 187 11.39 -14.36 14.10
C GLY A 187 11.23 -12.93 14.60
N LYS A 188 11.68 -12.62 15.82
CA LYS A 188 11.36 -11.32 16.43
C LYS A 188 12.02 -10.14 15.70
N VAL A 189 13.29 -10.30 15.32
CA VAL A 189 14.09 -9.29 14.61
C VAL A 189 14.83 -9.96 13.48
N PHE A 190 14.80 -9.36 12.30
CA PHE A 190 15.59 -9.82 11.16
C PHE A 190 16.51 -8.73 10.66
N GLN A 191 17.78 -9.08 10.46
CA GLN A 191 18.74 -8.27 9.74
C GLN A 191 18.77 -8.64 8.26
N ARG A 192 19.25 -7.72 7.42
CA ARG A 192 19.45 -7.88 5.97
C ARG A 192 20.02 -9.24 5.55
N GLU A 193 21.04 -9.73 6.23
CA GLU A 193 21.73 -10.98 5.93
C GLU A 193 20.79 -12.18 6.13
N ALA A 194 20.07 -12.18 7.24
CA ALA A 194 19.08 -13.21 7.57
C ALA A 194 17.93 -13.20 6.56
N ILE A 195 17.39 -12.02 6.23
CA ILE A 195 16.33 -11.88 5.21
C ILE A 195 16.82 -12.41 3.85
N SER A 196 17.99 -11.96 3.41
CA SER A 196 18.55 -12.33 2.10
C SER A 196 18.82 -13.83 2.01
N LYS A 197 19.40 -14.41 3.07
CA LYS A 197 19.68 -15.85 3.13
C LYS A 197 18.38 -16.66 3.16
N ALA A 198 17.39 -16.23 3.96
CA ALA A 198 16.10 -16.89 4.06
C ALA A 198 15.39 -16.98 2.69
N LEU A 199 15.27 -15.84 2.02
CA LEU A 199 14.65 -15.77 0.70
C LEU A 199 15.47 -16.54 -0.35
N GLY A 200 16.81 -16.47 -0.29
CA GLY A 200 17.69 -17.21 -1.19
C GLY A 200 17.60 -18.74 -1.06
N ILE A 201 17.34 -19.27 0.13
CA ILE A 201 17.12 -20.72 0.33
C ILE A 201 15.74 -21.17 -0.17
N GLY A 202 14.78 -20.24 -0.21
CA GLY A 202 13.42 -20.45 -0.71
C GLY A 202 12.32 -20.33 0.34
N ALA A 203 12.49 -19.48 1.37
CA ALA A 203 11.37 -19.07 2.20
C ALA A 203 10.31 -18.34 1.37
N LEU A 204 9.03 -18.60 1.66
CA LEU A 204 7.90 -18.02 0.94
C LEU A 204 7.44 -16.68 1.53
N GLY A 205 7.76 -16.43 2.79
CA GLY A 205 7.45 -15.17 3.47
C GLY A 205 8.17 -15.06 4.81
N ILE A 206 8.15 -13.85 5.38
CA ILE A 206 8.73 -13.53 6.68
C ILE A 206 7.70 -12.78 7.53
N ILE A 207 7.60 -13.14 8.81
CA ILE A 207 6.80 -12.44 9.81
C ILE A 207 7.74 -12.04 10.95
N SER A 208 7.78 -10.75 11.25
CA SER A 208 8.69 -10.17 12.26
C SER A 208 7.99 -9.20 13.20
N GLN A 209 8.59 -8.95 14.37
CA GLN A 209 8.20 -7.79 15.18
C GLN A 209 8.88 -6.51 14.72
N ASN A 210 10.12 -6.64 14.22
CA ASN A 210 10.91 -5.51 13.80
C ASN A 210 11.78 -5.85 12.58
N ILE A 211 11.68 -5.00 11.55
CA ILE A 211 12.59 -4.90 10.41
C ILE A 211 12.69 -3.41 10.13
N SER A 212 13.90 -2.89 9.97
CA SER A 212 14.10 -1.45 9.79
C SER A 212 13.54 -0.95 8.45
N ASP A 213 13.11 0.30 8.39
CA ASP A 213 12.61 0.92 7.16
C ASP A 213 13.67 0.93 6.04
N GLU A 214 14.94 1.12 6.41
CA GLU A 214 16.08 1.05 5.50
C GLU A 214 16.20 -0.33 4.83
N GLU A 215 16.02 -1.41 5.59
CA GLU A 215 16.04 -2.78 5.04
C GLU A 215 14.87 -3.02 4.11
N LEU A 216 13.66 -2.60 4.47
CA LEU A 216 12.49 -2.74 3.61
C LEU A 216 12.65 -1.98 2.28
N GLU A 217 13.19 -0.75 2.32
CA GLU A 217 13.48 0.04 1.13
C GLU A 217 14.52 -0.63 0.24
N ASP A 218 15.56 -1.21 0.83
CA ASP A 218 16.60 -1.87 0.06
C ASP A 218 16.14 -3.17 -0.58
N LEU A 219 15.24 -3.92 0.06
CA LEU A 219 14.56 -5.05 -0.57
C LEU A 219 13.73 -4.60 -1.78
N ALA A 220 12.99 -3.50 -1.64
CA ALA A 220 12.21 -2.92 -2.73
C ALA A 220 13.11 -2.48 -3.92
N LYS A 221 14.24 -1.81 -3.65
CA LYS A 221 15.22 -1.41 -4.69
C LYS A 221 15.80 -2.61 -5.44
N LYS A 222 15.92 -3.76 -4.77
CA LYS A 222 16.41 -5.02 -5.35
C LYS A 222 15.32 -5.84 -6.05
N ASN A 223 14.10 -5.31 -6.18
CA ASN A 223 12.92 -6.02 -6.71
C ASN A 223 12.59 -7.32 -5.97
N ILE A 224 12.94 -7.39 -4.68
CA ILE A 224 12.56 -8.51 -3.82
C ILE A 224 11.14 -8.24 -3.35
N ASN A 225 10.18 -8.98 -3.92
CA ASN A 225 8.75 -8.81 -3.65
C ASN A 225 8.17 -9.87 -2.71
N ALA A 226 9.03 -10.62 -2.01
CA ALA A 226 8.57 -11.64 -1.07
C ALA A 226 7.68 -11.01 0.03
N PRO A 227 6.56 -11.65 0.40
CA PRO A 227 5.70 -11.19 1.49
C PRO A 227 6.44 -11.08 2.83
N ILE A 228 6.51 -9.85 3.37
CA ILE A 228 7.10 -9.56 4.67
C ILE A 228 6.08 -8.81 5.53
N PHE A 229 5.77 -9.35 6.70
CA PHE A 229 4.78 -8.81 7.63
C PHE A 229 5.46 -8.40 8.92
N ILE A 230 5.15 -7.21 9.40
CA ILE A 230 5.57 -6.70 10.70
C ILE A 230 4.33 -6.64 11.59
N ILE A 231 4.39 -7.29 12.74
CA ILE A 231 3.30 -7.40 13.72
C ILE A 231 3.82 -7.02 15.11
N ASN A 232 2.95 -6.45 15.94
CA ASN A 232 3.30 -6.14 17.32
C ASN A 232 3.62 -7.41 18.16
N GLU A 233 4.19 -7.18 19.34
CA GLU A 233 4.63 -8.22 20.27
C GLU A 233 3.49 -9.18 20.65
N GLU A 234 2.31 -8.67 21.01
CA GLU A 234 1.13 -9.47 21.38
C GLU A 234 0.74 -10.44 20.24
N ASN A 235 0.65 -9.93 19.01
CA ASN A 235 0.32 -10.73 17.84
C ASN A 235 1.42 -11.75 17.52
N PHE A 236 2.69 -11.40 17.76
CA PHE A 236 3.80 -12.32 17.55
C PHE A 236 3.80 -13.46 18.56
N GLU A 237 3.61 -13.18 19.85
CA GLU A 237 3.48 -14.20 20.91
C GLU A 237 2.28 -15.11 20.68
N LYS A 238 1.20 -14.57 20.12
CA LYS A 238 0.05 -15.35 19.71
C LYS A 238 0.42 -16.27 18.55
N LEU A 239 1.02 -15.74 17.49
CA LEU A 239 1.36 -16.50 16.28
C LEU A 239 2.46 -17.54 16.51
N SER A 240 3.41 -17.29 17.42
CA SER A 240 4.50 -18.24 17.74
C SER A 240 4.00 -19.56 18.32
N ARG A 241 2.81 -19.56 18.94
CA ARG A 241 2.12 -20.79 19.41
C ARG A 241 1.66 -21.70 18.27
N TYR A 242 1.57 -21.15 17.06
CA TYR A 242 1.23 -21.85 15.82
C TYR A 242 2.48 -22.18 14.99
N ASN A 243 3.65 -22.30 15.62
CA ASN A 243 4.85 -22.76 14.96
C ASN A 243 4.67 -24.18 14.41
N GLY A 244 4.98 -24.40 13.12
CA GLY A 244 4.75 -25.66 12.43
C GLY A 244 3.33 -25.82 11.87
N GLU A 245 2.44 -24.85 12.08
CA GLU A 245 1.10 -24.84 11.49
C GLU A 245 1.06 -24.11 10.16
N LYS A 246 0.05 -24.42 9.34
CA LYS A 246 -0.18 -23.71 8.08
C LYS A 246 -0.97 -22.42 8.32
N ILE A 247 -0.43 -21.31 7.82
CA ILE A 247 -1.09 -20.01 7.85
C ILE A 247 -1.28 -19.46 6.44
N TYR A 248 -2.26 -18.58 6.28
CA TYR A 248 -2.52 -17.83 5.07
C TYR A 248 -2.16 -16.36 5.30
N MET A 249 -1.31 -15.81 4.45
CA MET A 249 -0.91 -14.40 4.45
C MET A 249 -1.41 -13.73 3.17
N ASP A 250 -1.97 -12.53 3.29
CA ASP A 250 -2.43 -11.73 2.16
C ASP A 250 -1.92 -10.30 2.28
N CYS A 251 -0.95 -9.93 1.43
CA CYS A 251 -0.29 -8.63 1.50
C CYS A 251 -1.26 -7.47 1.29
N GLU A 252 -2.25 -7.65 0.42
CA GLU A 252 -3.22 -6.60 0.09
C GLU A 252 -4.15 -6.34 1.27
N LYS A 253 -4.59 -7.42 1.93
CA LYS A 253 -5.45 -7.34 3.12
C LYS A 253 -4.70 -7.09 4.42
N LYS A 254 -3.36 -7.11 4.38
CA LYS A 254 -2.47 -7.08 5.56
C LYS A 254 -2.86 -8.08 6.64
N ALA A 255 -3.36 -9.24 6.23
CA ALA A 255 -3.96 -10.21 7.13
C ALA A 255 -3.19 -11.53 7.15
N ILE A 256 -3.09 -12.09 8.34
CA ILE A 256 -2.61 -13.44 8.61
C ILE A 256 -3.80 -14.21 9.18
N ILE A 257 -4.16 -15.33 8.54
CA ILE A 257 -5.25 -16.21 8.97
C ILE A 257 -4.64 -17.54 9.38
N ILE A 258 -4.93 -17.97 10.59
CA ILE A 258 -4.49 -19.24 11.16
C ILE A 258 -5.62 -20.25 10.93
N TYR A 259 -5.29 -21.38 10.29
CA TYR A 259 -6.21 -22.50 10.11
C TYR A 259 -5.83 -23.58 11.11
N GLU A 260 -6.56 -23.65 12.23
CA GLU A 260 -6.40 -24.77 13.17
C GLU A 260 -7.02 -26.05 12.56
N GLY A 261 -6.21 -27.10 12.39
CA GLY A 261 -6.64 -28.47 12.14
C GLY A 261 -7.58 -28.69 10.94
N LEU A 262 -7.02 -29.00 9.77
CA LEU A 262 -7.72 -29.75 8.70
C LEU A 262 -7.41 -31.24 8.82
#